data_AF-X6MWI8-F1
#
_entry.id   AF-X6MWI8-F1
#
_cell.length_a   1.000
_cell.length_b   1.000
_cell.length_c   1.000
_cell.angle_alpha   90.00
_cell.angle_beta   90.00
_cell.angle_gamma   90.00
#
_symmetry.space_group_name_H-M   'P 1'
#
loop_
_entity.id
_entity.type
_entity.pdbx_description
1 polymer ?
#
loop_
_entity_poly.entity_id
_entity_poly.type
_entity_poly.pdbx_seq_one_letter_code
_entity_poly.pdbx_strand_id
1 'polypeptide(L)'
;NNIENEEDNEESKQNEYEDKKGQTKKTSLDALRNEVQCSDEELMNGLKELNALEINGEWKMLDEAYITDCFDDILACILENRFDYKHVDIQQLLQSIDEEEHDPEVVKHCLSFVKKILYPHLPPPPPPPPHFSLPPSPSTIIFFVLLSMNDQTYLALDMNKVCLFVAKKLLATAAPNRRMEKEQFLSEWQASVPYQMHCDLSMLQGYVILQETAKDMFWQWFDAKELSSDPKQRFEQLFQKKDKWTKQELIPYLQLLLHTGESVDKLLLKYTKMTQEKVKDMQNEKITYYTSRNIRKI
;
A
#
# COMPACT_ATOMS: atom_id res chain seq x y z
N ASN A 1 6.76 -48.64 -35.98
CA ASN A 1 5.29 -48.58 -35.81
C ASN A 1 4.82 -48.37 -34.37
N ASN A 2 5.68 -47.97 -33.41
CA ASN A 2 5.25 -47.74 -32.02
C ASN A 2 5.84 -46.44 -31.43
N ILE A 3 6.34 -45.53 -32.27
CA ILE A 3 6.91 -44.24 -31.86
C ILE A 3 6.08 -43.09 -32.45
N GLU A 4 5.54 -43.25 -33.66
CA GLU A 4 4.64 -42.26 -34.30
C GLU A 4 3.25 -42.13 -33.63
N ASN A 5 2.84 -43.06 -32.75
CA ASN A 5 1.54 -42.99 -32.07
C ASN A 5 1.59 -42.32 -30.67
N GLU A 6 2.78 -42.04 -30.14
CA GLU A 6 2.93 -41.33 -28.86
C GLU A 6 3.05 -39.81 -29.07
N GLU A 7 3.68 -39.36 -30.15
CA GLU A 7 3.79 -37.93 -30.49
C GLU A 7 2.42 -37.33 -30.86
N ASP A 8 1.60 -38.01 -31.66
CA ASP A 8 0.23 -37.56 -32.00
C ASP A 8 -0.71 -37.49 -30.77
N ASN A 9 -0.39 -38.24 -29.70
CA ASN A 9 -1.19 -38.33 -28.47
C ASN A 9 -0.73 -37.32 -27.39
N GLU A 10 0.49 -36.80 -27.50
CA GLU A 10 0.97 -35.66 -26.71
C GLU A 10 0.56 -34.33 -27.34
N GLU A 11 0.61 -34.21 -28.67
CA GLU A 11 0.18 -33.01 -29.41
C GLU A 11 -1.34 -32.77 -29.26
N SER A 12 -2.15 -33.82 -29.28
CA SER A 12 -3.60 -33.73 -29.03
C SER A 12 -3.96 -33.42 -27.57
N LYS A 13 -3.10 -33.77 -26.61
CA LYS A 13 -3.27 -33.35 -25.21
C LYS A 13 -2.83 -31.90 -24.99
N GLN A 14 -1.72 -31.47 -25.58
CA GLN A 14 -1.26 -30.08 -25.51
C GLN A 14 -2.29 -29.11 -26.09
N ASN A 15 -2.94 -29.47 -27.19
CA ASN A 15 -4.01 -28.66 -27.77
C ASN A 15 -5.26 -28.58 -26.87
N GLU A 16 -5.58 -29.62 -26.10
CA GLU A 16 -6.71 -29.60 -25.14
C GLU A 16 -6.38 -28.87 -23.82
N TYR A 17 -5.09 -28.74 -23.48
CA TYR A 17 -4.59 -27.92 -22.37
C TYR A 17 -4.40 -26.44 -22.74
N GLU A 18 -4.19 -26.12 -24.02
CA GLU A 18 -4.10 -24.75 -24.52
C GLU A 18 -5.48 -24.11 -24.77
N ASP A 19 -6.52 -24.88 -25.14
CA ASP A 19 -7.87 -24.37 -25.37
C ASP A 19 -8.65 -23.97 -24.09
N LYS A 20 -8.06 -24.17 -22.90
CA LYS A 20 -8.63 -23.76 -21.61
C LYS A 20 -8.00 -22.49 -21.03
N LYS A 21 -6.98 -21.92 -21.69
CA LYS A 21 -6.45 -20.59 -21.33
C LYS A 21 -7.20 -19.51 -22.10
N GLY A 22 -8.33 -19.09 -21.51
CA GLY A 22 -8.80 -17.71 -21.66
C GLY A 22 -9.86 -17.46 -22.72
N GLN A 23 -10.98 -18.19 -22.68
CA GLN A 23 -12.25 -17.47 -22.84
C GLN A 23 -12.42 -16.60 -21.59
N THR A 24 -11.76 -15.44 -21.56
CA THR A 24 -12.08 -14.39 -20.60
C THR A 24 -13.52 -13.99 -20.87
N LYS A 25 -14.42 -14.46 -20.01
CA LYS A 25 -15.81 -13.99 -19.96
C LYS A 25 -15.74 -12.46 -19.90
N LYS A 26 -16.30 -11.77 -20.90
CA LYS A 26 -16.27 -10.30 -20.94
C LYS A 26 -16.82 -9.73 -19.64
N THR A 27 -15.96 -9.11 -18.84
CA THR A 27 -16.29 -8.47 -17.55
C THR A 27 -16.75 -7.03 -17.76
N SER A 28 -17.67 -6.82 -18.71
CA SER A 28 -18.33 -5.52 -18.83
C SER A 28 -19.12 -5.21 -17.56
N LEU A 29 -19.32 -3.92 -17.25
CA LEU A 29 -20.10 -3.50 -16.08
C LEU A 29 -21.50 -4.13 -16.07
N ASP A 30 -22.16 -4.21 -17.22
CA ASP A 30 -23.47 -4.84 -17.37
C ASP A 30 -23.43 -6.35 -17.11
N ALA A 31 -22.36 -7.04 -17.53
CA ALA A 31 -22.18 -8.46 -17.24
C ALA A 31 -21.99 -8.69 -15.73
N LEU A 32 -21.17 -7.89 -15.06
CA LEU A 32 -20.96 -7.97 -13.62
C LEU A 32 -22.24 -7.68 -12.84
N ARG A 33 -23.02 -6.69 -13.27
CA ARG A 33 -24.31 -6.35 -12.67
C ARG A 33 -25.28 -7.53 -12.67
N ASN A 34 -25.38 -8.22 -13.79
CA ASN A 34 -26.27 -9.36 -13.96
C ASN A 34 -25.82 -10.59 -13.14
N GLU A 35 -24.54 -10.71 -12.85
CA GLU A 35 -23.98 -11.84 -12.10
C GLU A 35 -24.02 -11.65 -10.58
N VAL A 36 -23.72 -10.44 -10.08
CA VAL A 36 -23.42 -10.23 -8.66
C VAL A 36 -24.64 -9.81 -7.81
N GLN A 37 -25.82 -9.54 -8.42
CA GLN A 37 -27.06 -9.16 -7.71
C GLN A 37 -26.85 -8.16 -6.55
N CYS A 38 -26.18 -7.05 -6.83
CA CYS A 38 -25.99 -5.97 -5.87
C CYS A 38 -26.39 -4.63 -6.48
N SER A 39 -26.49 -3.60 -5.65
CA SER A 39 -26.69 -2.23 -6.14
C SER A 39 -25.47 -1.71 -6.91
N ASP A 40 -25.67 -0.72 -7.77
CA ASP A 40 -24.57 -0.12 -8.54
C ASP A 40 -23.50 0.49 -7.61
N GLU A 41 -23.91 1.02 -6.45
CA GLU A 41 -23.00 1.54 -5.44
C GLU A 41 -22.17 0.43 -4.78
N GLU A 42 -22.80 -0.69 -4.38
CA GLU A 42 -22.10 -1.84 -3.81
C GLU A 42 -21.13 -2.47 -4.80
N LEU A 43 -21.54 -2.62 -6.07
CA LEU A 43 -20.67 -3.15 -7.13
C LEU A 43 -19.44 -2.27 -7.32
N MET A 44 -19.64 -0.96 -7.46
CA MET A 44 -18.54 -0.02 -7.66
C MET A 44 -17.63 0.08 -6.43
N ASN A 45 -18.18 -0.03 -5.22
CA ASN A 45 -17.38 -0.06 -4.00
C ASN A 45 -16.55 -1.36 -3.92
N GLY A 46 -17.13 -2.51 -4.23
CA GLY A 46 -16.40 -3.77 -4.30
C GLY A 46 -15.28 -3.75 -5.35
N LEU A 47 -15.55 -3.20 -6.54
CA LEU A 47 -14.53 -3.03 -7.58
C LEU A 47 -13.38 -2.13 -7.12
N LYS A 48 -13.69 -1.02 -6.43
CA LYS A 48 -12.66 -0.16 -5.82
C LYS A 48 -11.87 -0.89 -4.73
N GLU A 49 -12.51 -1.67 -3.88
CA GLU A 49 -11.85 -2.46 -2.83
C GLU A 49 -10.91 -3.51 -3.42
N LEU A 50 -11.24 -4.05 -4.59
CA LEU A 50 -10.41 -4.98 -5.34
C LEU A 50 -9.33 -4.30 -6.18
N ASN A 51 -9.21 -2.96 -6.14
CA ASN A 51 -8.38 -2.17 -7.04
C ASN A 51 -8.60 -2.55 -8.52
N ALA A 52 -9.85 -2.84 -8.88
CA ALA A 52 -10.23 -3.10 -10.25
C ALA A 52 -10.36 -1.78 -11.02
N LEU A 53 -10.05 -1.83 -12.30
CA LEU A 53 -10.10 -0.69 -13.22
C LEU A 53 -10.83 -1.10 -14.50
N GLU A 54 -11.61 -0.18 -15.07
CA GLU A 54 -12.19 -0.34 -16.39
C GLU A 54 -11.18 0.08 -17.46
N ILE A 55 -10.81 -0.86 -18.34
CA ILE A 55 -9.90 -0.65 -19.47
C ILE A 55 -10.63 -1.10 -20.73
N ASN A 56 -10.84 -0.19 -21.68
CA ASN A 56 -11.51 -0.47 -22.95
C ASN A 56 -12.92 -1.13 -22.79
N GLY A 57 -13.67 -0.73 -21.76
CA GLY A 57 -15.02 -1.25 -21.48
C GLY A 57 -15.07 -2.59 -20.73
N GLU A 58 -13.92 -3.08 -20.26
CA GLU A 58 -13.79 -4.30 -19.48
C GLU A 58 -13.18 -4.02 -18.12
N TRP A 59 -13.78 -4.57 -17.05
CA TRP A 59 -13.22 -4.48 -15.70
C TRP A 59 -12.12 -5.52 -15.50
N LYS A 60 -10.93 -5.05 -15.12
CA LYS A 60 -9.75 -5.86 -14.89
C LYS A 60 -9.21 -5.61 -13.48
N MET A 61 -8.75 -6.66 -12.83
CA MET A 61 -7.95 -6.55 -11.61
C MET A 61 -6.48 -6.46 -12.02
N LEU A 62 -5.76 -5.50 -11.44
CA LEU A 62 -4.33 -5.38 -11.65
C LEU A 62 -3.59 -6.24 -10.62
N ASP A 63 -2.63 -7.04 -11.09
CA ASP A 63 -1.79 -7.81 -10.18
C ASP A 63 -0.75 -6.93 -9.48
N GLU A 64 -0.31 -7.35 -8.30
CA GLU A 64 0.60 -6.57 -7.46
C GLU A 64 1.98 -6.35 -8.12
N ALA A 65 2.45 -7.29 -8.96
CA ALA A 65 3.71 -7.15 -9.67
C ALA A 65 3.59 -6.08 -10.76
N TYR A 66 2.53 -6.11 -11.57
CA TYR A 66 2.26 -5.09 -12.57
C TYR A 66 2.09 -3.69 -11.97
N ILE A 67 1.38 -3.57 -10.84
CA ILE A 67 1.27 -2.29 -10.10
C ILE A 67 2.65 -1.80 -9.67
N THR A 68 3.51 -2.71 -9.21
CA THR A 68 4.88 -2.40 -8.79
C THR A 68 5.73 -1.89 -9.93
N ASP A 69 5.71 -2.57 -11.07
CA ASP A 69 6.47 -2.20 -12.26
C ASP A 69 5.98 -0.83 -12.81
N CYS A 70 4.67 -0.66 -12.97
CA CYS A 70 4.08 0.61 -13.40
C CYS A 70 4.44 1.78 -12.48
N PHE A 71 4.49 1.53 -11.16
CA PHE A 71 4.87 2.56 -10.22
C PHE A 71 6.35 2.93 -10.29
N ASP A 72 7.22 1.98 -10.62
CA ASP A 72 8.65 2.23 -10.83
C ASP A 72 8.87 3.13 -12.05
N ASP A 73 8.15 2.89 -13.15
CA ASP A 73 8.22 3.72 -14.34
C ASP A 73 7.63 5.12 -14.10
N ILE A 74 6.56 5.23 -13.30
CA ILE A 74 6.03 6.51 -12.82
C ILE A 74 7.10 7.29 -12.04
N LEU A 75 7.78 6.65 -11.08
CA LEU A 75 8.81 7.32 -10.27
C LEU A 75 10.05 7.68 -11.09
N ALA A 76 10.47 6.82 -12.00
CA ALA A 76 11.57 7.07 -12.94
C ALA A 76 11.24 8.28 -13.82
N CYS A 77 10.05 8.31 -14.42
CA CYS A 77 9.56 9.43 -15.21
C CYS A 77 9.53 10.75 -14.44
N ILE A 78 9.09 10.73 -13.17
CA ILE A 78 9.10 11.91 -12.29
C ILE A 78 10.53 12.43 -12.07
N LEU A 79 11.48 11.53 -11.86
CA LEU A 79 12.89 11.85 -11.66
C LEU A 79 13.53 12.43 -12.93
N GLU A 80 13.32 11.80 -14.07
CA GLU A 80 13.88 12.19 -15.36
C GLU A 80 13.38 13.56 -15.82
N ASN A 81 12.07 13.80 -15.71
CA ASN A 81 11.45 15.09 -16.03
C ASN A 81 11.69 16.15 -14.94
N ARG A 82 12.31 15.79 -13.82
CA ARG A 82 12.56 16.65 -12.65
C ARG A 82 11.29 17.32 -12.12
N PHE A 83 10.18 16.59 -12.11
CA PHE A 83 8.95 17.12 -11.54
C PHE A 83 9.13 17.40 -10.04
N ASP A 84 8.51 18.49 -9.57
CA ASP A 84 8.25 18.64 -8.15
C ASP A 84 7.12 17.65 -7.79
N TYR A 85 7.36 16.73 -6.86
CA TYR A 85 6.35 15.76 -6.45
C TYR A 85 5.08 16.42 -5.89
N LYS A 86 5.13 17.70 -5.51
CA LYS A 86 3.97 18.48 -5.08
C LYS A 86 3.13 19.01 -6.25
N HIS A 87 3.70 19.03 -7.45
CA HIS A 87 3.11 19.59 -8.67
C HIS A 87 3.56 18.76 -9.89
N VAL A 88 3.13 17.50 -9.96
CA VAL A 88 3.39 16.58 -11.08
C VAL A 88 2.41 16.88 -12.20
N ASP A 89 2.90 17.17 -13.40
CA ASP A 89 2.08 17.35 -14.60
C ASP A 89 1.66 15.97 -15.15
N ILE A 90 0.38 15.64 -15.03
CA ILE A 90 -0.17 14.33 -15.43
C ILE A 90 -0.10 14.16 -16.95
N GLN A 91 -0.32 15.22 -17.74
CA GLN A 91 -0.29 15.10 -19.19
C GLN A 91 1.12 14.82 -19.70
N GLN A 92 2.10 15.57 -19.19
CA GLN A 92 3.50 15.34 -19.55
C GLN A 92 3.99 13.97 -19.07
N LEU A 93 3.56 13.52 -17.88
CA LEU A 93 3.89 12.19 -17.37
C LEU A 93 3.32 11.08 -18.26
N LEU A 94 2.05 11.18 -18.65
CA LEU A 94 1.41 10.20 -19.55
C LEU A 94 2.06 10.18 -20.95
N GLN A 95 2.52 11.33 -21.44
CA GLN A 95 3.26 11.41 -22.72
C GLN A 95 4.68 10.83 -22.64
N SER A 96 5.25 10.71 -21.43
CA SER A 96 6.60 10.22 -21.21
C SER A 96 6.66 8.72 -20.96
N ILE A 97 5.56 8.12 -20.49
CA ILE A 97 5.45 6.67 -20.29
C ILE A 97 4.93 6.06 -21.60
N ASP A 98 5.55 4.97 -22.04
CA ASP A 98 5.14 4.29 -23.26
C ASP A 98 3.75 3.66 -23.08
N GLU A 99 2.80 4.01 -23.94
CA GLU A 99 1.44 3.45 -23.94
C GLU A 99 1.43 1.95 -24.27
N GLU A 100 2.49 1.44 -24.91
CA GLU A 100 2.67 -0.01 -25.15
C GLU A 100 3.08 -0.75 -23.86
N GLU A 101 3.73 -0.08 -22.91
CA GLU A 101 4.13 -0.65 -21.62
C GLU A 101 2.99 -0.53 -20.59
N HIS A 102 2.41 0.67 -20.47
CA HIS A 102 1.36 0.97 -19.50
C HIS A 102 0.20 1.77 -20.10
N ASP A 103 -1.01 1.23 -19.98
CA ASP A 103 -2.24 1.93 -20.35
C ASP A 103 -2.39 3.22 -19.50
N PRO A 104 -2.71 4.38 -20.11
CA PRO A 104 -2.87 5.66 -19.40
C PRO A 104 -3.84 5.62 -18.21
N GLU A 105 -4.90 4.81 -18.29
CA GLU A 105 -5.85 4.66 -17.20
C GLU A 105 -5.24 3.90 -16.03
N VAL A 106 -4.33 2.95 -16.29
CA VAL A 106 -3.58 2.26 -15.23
C VAL A 106 -2.59 3.20 -14.57
N VAL A 107 -1.87 4.02 -15.34
CA VAL A 107 -0.95 5.03 -14.79
C VAL A 107 -1.71 5.98 -13.85
N LYS A 108 -2.86 6.51 -14.29
CA LYS A 108 -3.73 7.36 -13.46
C LYS A 108 -4.24 6.62 -12.22
N HIS A 109 -4.59 5.34 -12.34
CA HIS A 109 -5.03 4.51 -11.24
C HIS A 109 -3.92 4.32 -10.19
N CYS A 110 -2.70 3.99 -10.61
CA CYS A 110 -1.53 3.87 -9.74
C CYS A 110 -1.20 5.19 -9.04
N LEU A 111 -1.24 6.32 -9.76
CA LEU A 111 -1.09 7.66 -9.18
C LEU A 111 -2.14 7.96 -8.11
N SER A 112 -3.36 7.43 -8.25
CA SER A 112 -4.44 7.63 -7.28
C SER A 112 -4.11 7.04 -5.89
N PHE A 113 -3.33 5.95 -5.83
CA PHE A 113 -2.93 5.33 -4.56
C PHE A 113 -2.07 6.28 -3.74
N VAL A 114 -1.11 6.95 -4.38
CA VAL A 114 -0.15 7.86 -3.73
C VAL A 114 -0.54 9.33 -3.81
N LYS A 115 -1.70 9.66 -4.40
CA LYS A 115 -2.23 11.02 -4.43
C LYS A 115 -2.37 11.58 -3.01
N LYS A 116 -1.87 12.81 -2.83
CA LYS A 116 -2.11 13.62 -1.64
C LYS A 116 -3.52 14.16 -1.68
N ILE A 117 -4.30 13.82 -0.66
CA ILE A 117 -5.66 14.36 -0.49
C ILE A 117 -5.51 15.74 0.17
N LEU A 118 -5.70 16.79 -0.62
CA LEU A 118 -5.78 18.15 -0.09
C LEU A 118 -7.15 18.34 0.56
N TYR A 119 -7.17 18.68 1.85
CA TYR A 119 -8.40 18.92 2.65
C TYR A 119 -9.29 17.68 2.90
N PRO A 120 -8.85 16.71 3.72
CA PRO A 120 -9.63 15.50 4.02
C PRO A 120 -10.93 15.74 4.83
N HIS A 121 -11.21 16.97 5.26
CA HIS A 121 -12.31 17.32 6.16
C HIS A 121 -13.16 18.53 5.70
N LEU A 122 -13.16 18.90 4.41
CA LEU A 122 -14.09 19.93 3.98
C LEU A 122 -15.53 19.40 4.14
N PRO A 123 -16.42 20.05 4.92
CA PRO A 123 -17.82 19.70 4.90
C PRO A 123 -18.35 19.81 3.46
N PRO A 124 -19.33 18.97 3.06
CA PRO A 124 -19.94 19.08 1.73
C PRO A 124 -20.36 20.54 1.51
N PRO A 125 -20.18 21.08 0.28
CA PRO A 125 -20.58 22.45 -0.01
C PRO A 125 -22.04 22.62 0.43
N PRO A 126 -22.36 23.70 1.18
CA PRO A 126 -23.71 23.90 1.67
C PRO A 126 -24.68 23.84 0.47
N PRO A 127 -25.84 23.18 0.61
CA PRO A 127 -26.81 23.14 -0.47
C PRO A 127 -27.11 24.58 -0.92
N PRO A 128 -27.22 24.83 -2.24
CA PRO A 128 -27.48 26.18 -2.73
C PRO A 128 -28.73 26.71 -2.01
N PRO A 129 -28.64 27.91 -1.38
CA PRO A 129 -29.74 28.43 -0.59
C PRO A 129 -30.99 28.50 -1.47
N PRO A 130 -32.16 28.03 -0.99
CA PRO A 130 -33.32 27.80 -1.86
C PRO A 130 -33.78 29.05 -2.61
N HIS A 131 -33.45 30.27 -2.15
CA HIS A 131 -33.81 31.51 -2.82
C HIS A 131 -32.81 32.63 -2.52
N PHE A 132 -31.60 32.60 -3.11
CA PHE A 132 -30.79 33.83 -3.21
C PHE A 132 -30.11 33.93 -4.58
N SER A 133 -30.78 34.66 -5.47
CA SER A 133 -30.23 35.22 -6.71
C SER A 133 -29.32 36.41 -6.38
N LEU A 134 -28.22 36.18 -5.67
CA LEU A 134 -27.09 37.09 -5.63
C LEU A 134 -25.98 36.45 -6.48
N PRO A 135 -25.46 37.12 -7.53
CA PRO A 135 -24.32 36.61 -8.25
C PRO A 135 -23.17 36.41 -7.25
N PRO A 136 -22.45 35.28 -7.30
CA PRO A 136 -21.31 35.07 -6.43
C PRO A 136 -20.34 36.24 -6.62
N SER A 137 -19.70 36.69 -5.53
CA SER A 137 -18.64 37.70 -5.59
C SER A 137 -17.66 37.37 -6.74
N PRO A 138 -17.06 38.36 -7.43
CA PRO A 138 -16.02 38.09 -8.43
C PRO A 138 -14.95 37.14 -7.92
N SER A 139 -14.61 37.18 -6.62
CA SER A 139 -13.67 36.24 -5.99
C SER A 139 -14.20 34.82 -5.90
N THR A 140 -15.50 34.62 -5.68
CA THR A 140 -16.15 33.31 -5.64
C THR A 140 -16.32 32.76 -7.06
N ILE A 141 -16.68 33.59 -8.03
CA ILE A 141 -16.71 33.20 -9.44
C ILE A 141 -15.29 32.84 -9.90
N ILE A 142 -14.28 33.66 -9.61
CA ILE A 142 -12.88 33.35 -9.95
C ILE A 142 -12.43 32.07 -9.23
N PHE A 143 -12.79 31.86 -7.97
CA PHE A 143 -12.45 30.63 -7.24
C PHE A 143 -13.13 29.41 -7.86
N PHE A 144 -14.42 29.47 -8.19
CA PHE A 144 -15.15 28.37 -8.83
C PHE A 144 -14.76 28.17 -10.30
N VAL A 145 -14.42 29.23 -11.03
CA VAL A 145 -13.92 29.17 -12.42
C VAL A 145 -12.49 28.65 -12.44
N LEU A 146 -11.62 29.03 -11.52
CA LEU A 146 -10.29 28.41 -11.37
C LEU A 146 -10.40 26.95 -10.94
N LEU A 147 -11.40 26.59 -10.12
CA LEU A 147 -11.70 25.20 -9.79
C LEU A 147 -12.36 24.42 -10.94
N SER A 148 -13.13 25.08 -11.81
CA SER A 148 -13.81 24.43 -12.96
C SER A 148 -13.00 24.46 -14.26
N MET A 149 -11.99 25.33 -14.38
CA MET A 149 -11.07 25.41 -15.51
C MET A 149 -9.77 24.62 -15.27
N ASN A 150 -9.59 24.07 -14.08
CA ASN A 150 -8.60 23.02 -13.87
C ASN A 150 -9.22 21.69 -14.27
N ASP A 151 -9.04 21.32 -15.55
CA ASP A 151 -8.70 19.93 -15.85
C ASP A 151 -7.63 19.47 -14.83
N GLN A 152 -7.70 18.25 -14.32
CA GLN A 152 -6.72 17.70 -13.37
C GLN A 152 -5.33 17.54 -14.03
N THR A 153 -4.70 18.65 -14.41
CA THR A 153 -3.40 18.68 -15.09
C THR A 153 -2.26 18.45 -14.11
N TYR A 154 -2.42 18.90 -12.86
CA TYR A 154 -1.40 18.75 -11.82
C TYR A 154 -1.87 17.91 -10.64
N LEU A 155 -0.95 17.11 -10.10
CA LEU A 155 -1.14 16.24 -8.95
C LEU A 155 -0.05 16.47 -7.90
N ALA A 156 -0.44 16.48 -6.63
CA ALA A 156 0.51 16.37 -5.52
C ALA A 156 0.58 14.92 -5.04
N LEU A 157 1.78 14.38 -4.89
CA LEU A 157 2.04 13.07 -4.30
C LEU A 157 2.17 13.18 -2.77
N ASP A 158 1.65 12.18 -2.08
CA ASP A 158 1.81 11.99 -0.66
C ASP A 158 3.13 11.28 -0.39
N MET A 159 4.09 12.01 0.17
CA MET A 159 5.42 11.49 0.47
C MET A 159 5.39 10.22 1.32
N ASN A 160 4.51 10.14 2.33
CA ASN A 160 4.44 8.96 3.19
C ASN A 160 3.98 7.73 2.41
N LYS A 161 3.00 7.91 1.52
CA LYS A 161 2.49 6.80 0.69
C LYS A 161 3.53 6.35 -0.34
N VAL A 162 4.23 7.27 -0.98
CA VAL A 162 5.32 6.95 -1.92
C VAL A 162 6.43 6.19 -1.20
N CYS A 163 6.92 6.75 -0.08
CA CYS A 163 7.96 6.11 0.71
C CYS A 163 7.53 4.72 1.24
N LEU A 164 6.27 4.57 1.68
CA LEU A 164 5.73 3.28 2.12
C LEU A 164 5.67 2.26 0.98
N PHE A 165 5.22 2.68 -0.21
CA PHE A 165 5.16 1.81 -1.39
C PHE A 165 6.54 1.29 -1.76
N VAL A 166 7.53 2.18 -1.86
CA VAL A 166 8.91 1.82 -2.19
C VAL A 166 9.51 0.89 -1.12
N ALA A 167 9.26 1.14 0.17
CA ALA A 167 9.71 0.26 1.25
C ALA A 167 9.09 -1.14 1.15
N LYS A 168 7.78 -1.21 0.88
CA LYS A 168 7.07 -2.48 0.69
C LYS A 168 7.67 -3.27 -0.46
N LYS A 169 7.88 -2.63 -1.61
CA LYS A 169 8.51 -3.23 -2.79
C LYS A 169 9.88 -3.80 -2.45
N LEU A 170 10.78 -2.98 -1.91
CA LEU A 170 12.15 -3.39 -1.59
C LEU A 170 12.17 -4.61 -0.67
N LEU A 171 11.37 -4.60 0.39
CA LEU A 171 11.30 -5.73 1.33
C LEU A 171 10.63 -6.96 0.72
N ALA A 172 9.65 -6.79 -0.19
CA ALA A 172 8.97 -7.90 -0.85
C ALA A 172 9.85 -8.62 -1.88
N THR A 173 10.71 -7.89 -2.59
CA THR A 173 11.64 -8.44 -3.59
C THR A 173 12.98 -8.86 -2.99
N ALA A 174 13.31 -8.41 -1.78
CA ALA A 174 14.56 -8.74 -1.11
C ALA A 174 14.72 -10.25 -0.84
N ALA A 175 15.84 -10.78 -1.31
CA ALA A 175 16.27 -12.14 -1.02
C ALA A 175 17.44 -12.15 -0.03
N PRO A 176 17.55 -13.16 0.86
CA PRO A 176 16.60 -14.26 1.08
C PRO A 176 15.53 -13.89 2.13
N ASN A 177 14.31 -14.42 1.94
CA ASN A 177 13.18 -14.36 2.91
C ASN A 177 12.51 -12.99 3.11
N ARG A 178 12.44 -12.14 2.08
CA ARG A 178 11.71 -10.86 2.13
C ARG A 178 12.14 -9.97 3.29
N ARG A 179 13.46 -9.81 3.41
CA ARG A 179 14.13 -9.04 4.45
C ARG A 179 15.43 -8.46 3.94
N MET A 180 15.85 -7.35 4.52
CA MET A 180 17.07 -6.64 4.15
C MET A 180 17.85 -6.26 5.39
N GLU A 181 19.17 -6.28 5.28
CA GLU A 181 20.08 -5.75 6.31
C GLU A 181 19.70 -4.28 6.61
N LYS A 182 19.78 -3.90 7.89
CA LYS A 182 19.24 -2.64 8.41
C LYS A 182 19.84 -1.42 7.71
N GLU A 183 21.16 -1.33 7.62
CA GLU A 183 21.84 -0.19 7.01
C GLU A 183 21.69 -0.18 5.48
N GLN A 184 21.75 -1.35 4.84
CA GLN A 184 21.47 -1.53 3.41
C GLN A 184 20.07 -1.04 3.03
N PHE A 185 19.04 -1.45 3.79
CA PHE A 185 17.66 -1.03 3.57
C PHE A 185 17.50 0.47 3.60
N LEU A 186 18.05 1.16 4.61
CA LEU A 186 17.92 2.61 4.72
C LEU A 186 18.57 3.33 3.53
N SER A 187 19.71 2.82 3.07
CA SER A 187 20.42 3.36 1.90
C SER A 187 19.62 3.17 0.61
N GLU A 188 19.17 1.94 0.33
CA GLU A 188 18.41 1.62 -0.89
C GLU A 188 17.04 2.29 -0.89
N TRP A 189 16.38 2.38 0.26
CA TRP A 189 15.07 3.03 0.39
C TRP A 189 15.15 4.52 0.06
N GLN A 190 16.15 5.23 0.59
CA GLN A 190 16.35 6.64 0.28
C GLN A 190 16.80 6.88 -1.17
N ALA A 191 17.55 5.94 -1.76
CA ALA A 191 17.98 6.00 -3.16
C ALA A 191 16.85 5.71 -4.16
N SER A 192 15.82 4.98 -3.73
CA SER A 192 14.70 4.54 -4.58
C SER A 192 13.50 5.50 -4.58
N VAL A 193 13.62 6.65 -3.92
CA VAL A 193 12.59 7.71 -3.93
C VAL A 193 13.13 8.97 -4.61
N PRO A 194 12.26 9.85 -5.15
CA PRO A 194 12.68 11.13 -5.69
C PRO A 194 13.52 11.95 -4.69
N TYR A 195 14.58 12.63 -5.16
CA TYR A 195 15.57 13.31 -4.29
C TYR A 195 14.99 14.41 -3.39
N GLN A 196 13.81 14.95 -3.72
CA GLN A 196 13.09 15.93 -2.92
C GLN A 196 12.30 15.29 -1.76
N MET A 197 12.23 13.96 -1.70
CA MET A 197 11.60 13.19 -0.62
C MET A 197 12.65 12.67 0.35
N HIS A 198 12.32 12.73 1.64
CA HIS A 198 13.18 12.22 2.71
C HIS A 198 12.48 11.08 3.41
N CYS A 199 13.12 9.90 3.37
CA CYS A 199 12.63 8.72 4.04
C CYS A 199 12.85 8.85 5.55
N ASP A 200 11.79 8.67 6.33
CA ASP A 200 11.85 8.66 7.79
C ASP A 200 11.18 7.39 8.32
N LEU A 201 11.85 6.69 9.25
CA LEU A 201 11.34 5.43 9.80
C LEU A 201 9.97 5.57 10.50
N SER A 202 9.58 6.78 10.91
CA SER A 202 8.23 7.04 11.41
C SER A 202 7.13 6.74 10.38
N MET A 203 7.44 6.84 9.08
CA MET A 203 6.51 6.52 7.98
C MET A 203 6.20 5.03 7.88
N LEU A 204 7.09 4.16 8.40
CA LEU A 204 6.96 2.70 8.35
C LEU A 204 6.44 2.10 9.67
N GLN A 205 6.03 2.94 10.63
CA GLN A 205 5.48 2.48 11.90
C GLN A 205 4.26 1.58 11.68
N GLY A 206 4.35 0.32 12.13
CA GLY A 206 3.30 -0.68 11.97
C GLY A 206 3.33 -1.44 10.65
N TYR A 207 4.33 -1.19 9.79
CA TYR A 207 4.51 -1.90 8.51
C TYR A 207 5.81 -2.71 8.45
N VAL A 208 6.79 -2.40 9.31
CA VAL A 208 8.08 -3.09 9.35
C VAL A 208 8.49 -3.44 10.77
N ILE A 209 9.20 -4.55 10.90
CA ILE A 209 9.78 -5.02 12.15
C ILE A 209 11.31 -5.10 12.03
N LEU A 210 12.01 -4.59 13.03
CA LEU A 210 13.45 -4.77 13.17
C LEU A 210 13.72 -6.06 13.96
N GLN A 211 14.41 -6.99 13.32
CA GLN A 211 14.84 -8.25 13.93
C GLN A 211 16.37 -8.28 14.04
N GLU A 212 16.85 -8.99 15.06
CA GLU A 212 18.27 -9.12 15.36
C GLU A 212 18.64 -10.60 15.26
N THR A 213 19.73 -10.90 14.57
CA THR A 213 20.39 -12.21 14.61
C THR A 213 21.68 -12.12 15.44
N ALA A 214 22.39 -13.24 15.59
CA ALA A 214 23.69 -13.25 16.23
C ALA A 214 24.76 -12.38 15.52
N LYS A 215 24.53 -11.98 14.26
CA LYS A 215 25.51 -11.26 13.44
C LYS A 215 25.01 -9.88 13.02
N ASP A 216 23.78 -9.82 12.52
CA ASP A 216 23.25 -8.63 11.84
C ASP A 216 21.82 -8.30 12.29
N MET A 217 21.43 -7.04 12.10
CA MET A 217 20.05 -6.56 12.23
C MET A 217 19.42 -6.43 10.84
N PHE A 218 18.14 -6.71 10.74
CA PHE A 218 17.44 -6.68 9.46
C PHE A 218 16.00 -6.20 9.60
N TRP A 219 15.52 -5.47 8.59
CA TRP A 219 14.13 -5.09 8.45
C TRP A 219 13.37 -6.18 7.68
N GLN A 220 12.14 -6.44 8.12
CA GLN A 220 11.20 -7.33 7.45
C GLN A 220 9.83 -6.66 7.39
N TRP A 221 9.09 -6.87 6.30
CA TRP A 221 7.70 -6.42 6.18
C TRP A 221 6.81 -7.17 7.18
N PHE A 222 6.01 -6.42 7.92
CA PHE A 222 5.10 -6.94 8.93
C PHE A 222 3.99 -5.91 9.16
N ASP A 223 2.83 -6.10 8.51
CA ASP A 223 1.73 -5.14 8.52
C ASP A 223 0.78 -5.38 9.71
N ALA A 224 0.59 -4.35 10.54
CA ALA A 224 -0.34 -4.35 11.66
C ALA A 224 -1.79 -4.65 11.28
N LYS A 225 -2.19 -4.38 10.03
CA LYS A 225 -3.53 -4.66 9.49
C LYS A 225 -3.77 -6.15 9.25
N GLU A 226 -2.72 -6.92 9.00
CA GLU A 226 -2.80 -8.37 8.79
C GLU A 226 -2.92 -9.17 10.10
N LEU A 227 -2.70 -8.50 11.24
CA LEU A 227 -2.77 -9.13 12.55
C LEU A 227 -4.22 -9.32 13.02
N SER A 228 -4.44 -10.31 13.88
CA SER A 228 -5.76 -10.63 14.43
C SER A 228 -6.38 -9.45 15.18
N SER A 229 -7.68 -9.23 15.05
CA SER A 229 -8.43 -8.24 15.84
C SER A 229 -8.67 -8.71 17.29
N ASP A 230 -8.48 -10.00 17.59
CA ASP A 230 -8.48 -10.50 18.97
C ASP A 230 -7.15 -10.14 19.66
N PRO A 231 -7.18 -9.44 20.82
CA PRO A 231 -5.96 -9.03 21.50
C PRO A 231 -5.03 -10.19 21.86
N LYS A 232 -5.57 -11.33 22.33
CA LYS A 232 -4.75 -12.46 22.77
C LYS A 232 -3.99 -13.07 21.60
N GLN A 233 -4.69 -13.34 20.48
CA GLN A 233 -4.07 -13.85 19.26
C GLN A 233 -3.08 -12.86 18.65
N ARG A 234 -3.40 -11.56 18.65
CA ARG A 234 -2.48 -10.53 18.16
C ARG A 234 -1.16 -10.55 18.92
N PHE A 235 -1.19 -10.56 20.25
CA PHE A 235 0.04 -10.64 21.06
C PHE A 235 0.81 -11.95 20.79
N GLU A 236 0.13 -13.06 20.58
CA GLU A 236 0.77 -14.33 20.20
C GLU A 236 1.51 -14.21 18.86
N GLN A 237 0.89 -13.63 17.83
CA GLN A 237 1.53 -13.35 16.53
C GLN A 237 2.73 -12.41 16.65
N LEU A 238 2.63 -11.35 17.47
CA LEU A 238 3.74 -10.42 17.71
C LEU A 238 4.94 -11.12 18.36
N PHE A 239 4.70 -11.96 19.37
CA PHE A 239 5.78 -12.67 20.07
C PHE A 239 6.32 -13.88 19.30
N GLN A 240 5.60 -14.41 18.32
CA GLN A 240 6.15 -15.38 17.36
C GLN A 240 7.19 -14.74 16.44
N LYS A 241 7.04 -13.44 16.12
CA LYS A 241 7.98 -12.72 15.26
C LYS A 241 9.20 -12.19 16.01
N LYS A 242 9.04 -11.77 17.26
CA LYS A 242 10.15 -11.23 18.07
C LYS A 242 9.88 -11.47 19.55
N ASP A 243 10.89 -11.99 20.26
CA ASP A 243 10.72 -12.44 21.65
C ASP A 243 10.52 -11.30 22.65
N LYS A 244 11.18 -10.17 22.40
CA LYS A 244 11.19 -9.00 23.29
C LYS A 244 10.94 -7.71 22.52
N TRP A 245 10.08 -6.87 23.06
CA TRP A 245 9.67 -5.63 22.42
C TRP A 245 9.74 -4.46 23.39
N THR A 246 10.06 -3.27 22.90
CA THR A 246 9.85 -2.03 23.66
C THR A 246 8.39 -1.55 23.52
N LYS A 247 7.95 -0.66 24.41
CA LYS A 247 6.61 -0.05 24.30
C LYS A 247 6.43 0.70 22.98
N GLN A 248 7.45 1.44 22.54
CA GLN A 248 7.41 2.23 21.31
C GLN A 248 7.26 1.35 20.08
N GLU A 249 7.93 0.20 20.03
CA GLU A 249 7.78 -0.75 18.93
C GLU A 249 6.39 -1.41 18.91
N LEU A 250 5.78 -1.66 20.08
CA LEU A 250 4.45 -2.29 20.16
C LEU A 250 3.30 -1.35 19.77
N ILE A 251 3.41 -0.05 20.10
CA ILE A 251 2.31 0.91 19.92
C ILE A 251 1.68 0.84 18.52
N PRO A 252 2.44 0.92 17.41
CA PRO A 252 1.87 0.90 16.07
C PRO A 252 1.02 -0.35 15.78
N TYR A 253 1.44 -1.51 16.29
CA TYR A 253 0.75 -2.79 16.08
C TYR A 253 -0.50 -2.96 16.93
N LEU A 254 -0.67 -2.15 17.97
CA LEU A 254 -1.80 -2.21 18.91
C LEU A 254 -2.85 -1.13 18.64
N GLN A 255 -2.59 -0.15 17.75
CA GLN A 255 -3.52 0.96 17.47
C GLN A 255 -4.91 0.45 17.09
N LEU A 256 -4.98 -0.60 16.27
CA LEU A 256 -6.23 -1.22 15.84
C LEU A 256 -6.99 -1.94 16.95
N LEU A 257 -6.43 -2.15 18.14
CA LEU A 257 -7.19 -2.70 19.29
C LEU A 257 -7.81 -1.60 20.15
N LEU A 258 -7.33 -0.36 20.05
CA LEU A 258 -7.70 0.73 20.96
C LEU A 258 -9.13 1.24 20.72
N HIS A 259 -9.77 0.88 19.60
CA HIS A 259 -11.19 1.17 19.37
C HIS A 259 -12.12 0.46 20.36
N THR A 260 -11.62 -0.52 21.11
CA THR A 260 -12.37 -1.25 22.16
C THR A 260 -12.42 -0.52 23.50
N GLY A 261 -11.82 0.68 23.61
CA GLY A 261 -11.76 1.47 24.85
C GLY A 261 -10.67 1.03 25.84
N GLU A 262 -9.89 0.00 25.52
CA GLU A 262 -8.68 -0.37 26.27
C GLU A 262 -7.52 0.56 25.91
N SER A 263 -6.70 0.95 26.89
CA SER A 263 -5.46 1.69 26.64
C SER A 263 -4.29 0.74 26.39
N VAL A 264 -3.25 1.20 25.69
CA VAL A 264 -2.02 0.43 25.46
C VAL A 264 -1.46 -0.12 26.76
N ASP A 265 -1.40 0.68 27.83
CA ASP A 265 -0.88 0.24 29.12
C ASP A 265 -1.70 -0.89 29.75
N LYS A 266 -3.03 -0.87 29.62
CA LYS A 266 -3.91 -1.94 30.09
C LYS A 266 -3.67 -3.23 29.30
N LEU A 267 -3.55 -3.13 27.97
CA LEU A 267 -3.24 -4.26 27.09
C LEU A 267 -1.90 -4.90 27.46
N LEU A 268 -0.85 -4.09 27.61
CA LEU A 268 0.47 -4.57 27.99
C LEU A 268 0.44 -5.25 29.36
N LEU A 269 -0.21 -4.64 30.37
CA LEU A 269 -0.35 -5.24 31.69
C LEU A 269 -1.09 -6.59 31.65
N LYS A 270 -2.05 -6.78 30.75
CA LYS A 270 -2.85 -8.01 30.66
C LYS A 270 -2.15 -9.13 29.92
N TYR A 271 -1.47 -8.83 28.80
CA TYR A 271 -0.98 -9.84 27.86
C TYR A 271 0.54 -10.06 27.89
N THR A 272 1.30 -9.20 28.57
CA THR A 272 2.78 -9.25 28.55
C THR A 272 3.38 -9.32 29.96
N LYS A 273 4.66 -9.68 30.05
CA LYS A 273 5.50 -9.53 31.24
C LYS A 273 6.55 -8.46 30.97
N MET A 274 6.71 -7.55 31.93
CA MET A 274 7.73 -6.51 31.89
C MET A 274 9.06 -7.06 32.39
N THR A 275 10.16 -6.74 31.70
CA THR A 275 11.54 -7.05 32.10
C THR A 275 12.41 -5.83 31.87
N GLN A 276 13.36 -5.56 32.76
CA GLN A 276 14.30 -4.44 32.62
C GLN A 276 15.70 -4.96 32.38
N GLU A 277 16.36 -4.47 31.34
CA GLU A 277 17.75 -4.78 31.01
C GLU A 277 18.61 -3.53 31.18
N LYS A 278 19.84 -3.68 31.70
CA LYS A 278 20.80 -2.58 31.80
C LYS A 278 21.43 -2.32 30.43
N VAL A 279 21.51 -1.06 30.02
CA VAL A 279 22.23 -0.67 28.81
C VAL A 279 23.73 -0.84 29.07
N LYS A 280 24.43 -1.58 28.20
CA LYS A 280 25.86 -1.89 28.39
C LYS A 280 26.76 -0.66 28.32
N ASP A 281 26.31 0.41 27.65
CA ASP A 281 27.15 1.57 27.29
C ASP A 281 26.74 2.90 27.95
N MET A 282 25.68 2.93 28.77
CA MET A 282 25.26 4.13 29.50
C MET A 282 25.04 3.81 30.99
N GLN A 283 25.87 4.41 31.85
CA GLN A 283 25.78 4.21 33.29
C GLN A 283 24.41 4.69 33.80
N ASN A 284 23.64 3.73 34.32
CA ASN A 284 22.33 3.86 34.96
C ASN A 284 21.05 3.90 34.11
N GLU A 285 21.12 3.74 32.79
CA GLU A 285 19.91 3.58 31.98
C GLU A 285 19.44 2.13 31.91
N LYS A 286 18.14 1.93 32.13
CA LYS A 286 17.47 0.63 32.00
C LYS A 286 16.44 0.72 30.89
N ILE A 287 16.50 -0.21 29.94
CA ILE A 287 15.46 -0.35 28.92
C ILE A 287 14.41 -1.31 29.44
N THR A 288 13.15 -0.93 29.28
CA THR A 288 12.00 -1.78 29.63
C THR A 288 11.53 -2.54 28.39
N TYR A 289 11.60 -3.87 28.48
CA TYR A 289 11.11 -4.80 27.48
C TYR A 289 9.84 -5.50 27.95
N TYR A 290 9.01 -5.87 26.99
CA TYR A 290 7.78 -6.63 27.14
C TYR A 290 7.97 -7.98 26.43
N THR A 291 7.61 -9.06 27.13
CA THR A 291 7.74 -10.44 26.64
C THR A 291 6.41 -11.18 26.82
N SER A 292 6.22 -12.30 26.10
CA SER A 292 5.01 -13.12 26.24
C SER A 292 4.85 -13.65 27.67
N ARG A 293 3.61 -13.64 28.19
CA ARG A 293 3.29 -14.29 29.47
C ARG A 293 3.48 -15.80 29.43
N ASN A 294 3.21 -16.39 28.26
CA ASN A 294 3.24 -17.81 27.99
C ASN A 294 4.51 -18.11 27.19
N ILE A 295 5.66 -18.16 27.86
CA ILE A 295 6.88 -18.68 27.23
C ILE A 295 6.71 -20.20 27.14
N ARG A 296 6.11 -20.70 26.05
CA ARG A 296 6.41 -22.07 25.64
C ARG A 296 7.76 -22.00 24.93
N LYS A 297 8.85 -22.21 25.68
CA LYS A 297 10.13 -22.60 25.05
C LYS A 297 9.83 -23.91 24.32
N ILE A 298 9.82 -23.86 22.99
CA ILE A 298 9.97 -25.07 22.16
C ILE A 298 11.46 -25.35 22.09
#